data_AF-C1FEY2-F1
#
_entry.id   AF-C1FEY2-F1
#
_cell.length_a   1.000
_cell.length_b   1.000
_cell.length_c   1.000
_cell.angle_alpha   90.00
_cell.angle_beta   90.00
_cell.angle_gamma   90.00
#
_symmetry.space_group_name_H-M   'P 1'
#
loop_
_entity.id
_entity.type
_entity.pdbx_description
1 polymer ?
#
loop_
_entity_poly.entity_id
_entity_poly.type
_entity_poly.pdbx_seq_one_letter_code
_entity_poly.pdbx_strand_id
1 'polypeptide(L)'
;MRATSLCFALTFALLGTSAHANSSDENKYICFDPTKFTASKQVIFNGFTQSCDQWIDAAQGSGQVFHGTTFDSTFDASAQTTTVQNGLKMYAGPYGGNGLDCCSDGKSAAFKNYTYFCQDPNDWMPDKTYSGTATGGATMTCTEFVESSSDIKTQDFTTSWSCDGKSAAIQLNVQDQGASIMGCCGSTKKSACSNTRAHVCENPSTFLPSHTFKSDDGMFDGTCYTAVGTTNTDATGDCYGSDFSKTWSCAAKTPSCQLRLLEIARKGCCGTSGEPASACHGHYSGAASSQHVGVIALVAAVAVFLA
;
A
#
# COMPACT_ATOMS: atom_id res chain seq x y z
N MET A 1 -75.88 36.57 21.15
CA MET A 1 -75.72 35.29 20.42
C MET A 1 -74.50 35.44 19.53
N ARG A 2 -73.48 34.60 19.74
CA ARG A 2 -72.25 34.54 18.93
C ARG A 2 -72.53 33.72 17.67
N ALA A 3 -72.13 34.22 16.51
CA ALA A 3 -72.03 33.45 15.28
C ALA A 3 -70.56 33.43 14.84
N THR A 4 -69.95 32.27 14.96
CA THR A 4 -68.61 31.92 14.48
C THR A 4 -68.63 31.76 12.97
N SER A 5 -67.82 32.53 12.25
CA SER A 5 -67.53 32.31 10.83
C SER A 5 -66.17 31.64 10.71
N LEU A 6 -66.16 30.43 10.16
CA LEU A 6 -64.96 29.62 9.87
C LEU A 6 -64.34 30.09 8.55
N CYS A 7 -63.10 30.58 8.57
CA CYS A 7 -62.29 30.71 7.36
C CYS A 7 -61.36 29.49 7.23
N PHE A 8 -61.65 28.61 6.28
CA PHE A 8 -60.71 27.59 5.81
C PHE A 8 -59.67 28.26 4.91
N ALA A 9 -58.41 28.35 5.36
CA ALA A 9 -57.29 28.70 4.51
C ALA A 9 -56.76 27.43 3.83
N LEU A 10 -56.86 27.39 2.50
CA LEU A 10 -56.32 26.33 1.66
C LEU A 10 -54.80 26.51 1.55
N THR A 11 -54.03 25.70 2.27
CA THR A 11 -52.57 25.67 2.13
C THR A 11 -52.21 24.90 0.85
N PHE A 12 -51.91 25.62 -0.23
CA PHE A 12 -51.27 25.05 -1.41
C PHE A 12 -49.82 24.71 -1.05
N ALA A 13 -49.55 23.43 -0.77
CA ALA A 13 -48.19 22.91 -0.75
C ALA A 13 -47.69 22.83 -2.20
N LEU A 14 -46.97 23.87 -2.64
CA LEU A 14 -46.12 23.76 -3.82
C LEU A 14 -44.99 22.79 -3.49
N LEU A 15 -45.09 21.56 -3.98
CA LEU A 15 -43.95 20.67 -4.22
C LEU A 15 -43.13 21.29 -5.37
N GLY A 16 -42.38 22.33 -5.04
CA GLY A 16 -41.30 22.81 -5.89
C GLY A 16 -40.14 21.84 -5.77
N THR A 17 -39.95 21.02 -6.79
CA THR A 17 -38.64 20.39 -7.05
C THR A 17 -37.64 21.52 -7.27
N SER A 18 -36.95 21.91 -6.20
CA SER A 18 -35.85 22.87 -6.29
C SER A 18 -34.75 22.24 -7.13
N ALA A 19 -34.45 22.88 -8.26
CA ALA A 19 -33.12 22.80 -8.83
C ALA A 19 -32.15 23.20 -7.71
N HIS A 20 -31.44 22.21 -7.15
CA HIS A 20 -30.44 22.42 -6.11
C HIS A 20 -29.21 23.08 -6.77
N ALA A 21 -29.25 24.39 -6.89
CA ALA A 21 -28.02 25.17 -7.00
C ALA A 21 -27.45 25.24 -5.59
N ASN A 22 -26.42 24.46 -5.31
CA ASN A 22 -25.64 24.65 -4.10
C ASN A 22 -25.06 26.07 -4.12
N SER A 23 -25.08 26.77 -2.99
CA SER A 23 -24.25 27.97 -2.85
C SER A 23 -22.79 27.54 -2.94
N SER A 24 -21.93 28.34 -3.58
CA SER A 24 -20.49 28.06 -3.72
C SER A 24 -19.81 27.66 -2.39
N ASP A 25 -20.32 28.19 -1.26
CA ASP A 25 -19.85 27.87 0.10
C ASP A 25 -20.03 26.41 0.54
N GLU A 26 -20.83 25.62 -0.18
CA GLU A 26 -21.12 24.20 0.08
C GLU A 26 -20.17 23.27 -0.70
N ASN A 27 -19.52 23.76 -1.76
CA ASN A 27 -18.59 22.95 -2.57
C ASN A 27 -17.40 22.42 -1.76
N LYS A 28 -17.10 23.03 -0.62
CA LYS A 28 -16.09 22.58 0.34
C LYS A 28 -16.29 21.14 0.85
N TYR A 29 -17.52 20.63 0.84
CA TYR A 29 -17.81 19.25 1.27
C TYR A 29 -17.37 18.20 0.24
N ILE A 30 -16.77 18.61 -0.88
CA ILE A 30 -16.01 17.72 -1.75
C ILE A 30 -14.69 17.26 -1.12
N CYS A 31 -14.17 17.99 -0.13
CA CYS A 31 -12.92 17.69 0.58
C CYS A 31 -13.18 16.86 1.84
N PHE A 32 -12.19 16.04 2.22
CA PHE A 32 -12.22 15.29 3.48
C PHE A 32 -12.28 16.24 4.68
N ASP A 33 -11.44 17.27 4.66
CA ASP A 33 -11.50 18.41 5.56
C ASP A 33 -12.04 19.62 4.77
N PRO A 34 -13.29 20.06 5.01
CA PRO A 34 -13.87 21.20 4.30
C PRO A 34 -13.06 22.49 4.40
N THR A 35 -12.22 22.65 5.43
CA THR A 35 -11.35 23.83 5.57
C THR A 35 -10.19 23.84 4.58
N LYS A 36 -9.92 22.70 3.92
CA LYS A 36 -8.86 22.56 2.92
C LYS A 36 -9.32 22.93 1.51
N PHE A 37 -10.61 23.16 1.30
CA PHE A 37 -11.12 23.55 0.00
C PHE A 37 -10.61 24.93 -0.42
N THR A 38 -10.12 25.04 -1.65
CA THR A 38 -9.58 26.28 -2.21
C THR A 38 -10.47 26.82 -3.32
N ALA A 39 -11.65 27.32 -2.95
CA ALA A 39 -12.68 27.86 -3.85
C ALA A 39 -12.14 28.66 -5.05
N SER A 40 -11.34 29.69 -4.79
CA SER A 40 -10.84 30.62 -5.82
C SER A 40 -9.59 30.14 -6.59
N LYS A 41 -9.04 28.97 -6.25
CA LYS A 41 -7.86 28.41 -6.94
C LYS A 41 -8.19 28.21 -8.41
N GLN A 42 -7.38 28.80 -9.29
CA GLN A 42 -7.53 28.66 -10.73
C GLN A 42 -6.88 27.35 -11.19
N VAL A 43 -7.65 26.55 -11.94
CA VAL A 43 -7.21 25.25 -12.44
C VAL A 43 -7.51 25.16 -13.93
N ILE A 44 -6.54 24.64 -14.69
CA ILE A 44 -6.67 24.39 -16.12
C ILE A 44 -7.16 22.96 -16.30
N PHE A 45 -8.33 22.79 -16.90
CA PHE A 45 -8.87 21.49 -17.27
C PHE A 45 -9.49 21.57 -18.67
N ASN A 46 -9.12 20.62 -19.55
CA ASN A 46 -9.52 20.60 -20.95
C ASN A 46 -9.29 21.93 -21.70
N GLY A 47 -8.20 22.64 -21.37
CA GLY A 47 -7.84 23.93 -21.99
C GLY A 47 -8.61 25.14 -21.48
N PHE A 48 -9.53 24.97 -20.52
CA PHE A 48 -10.24 26.07 -19.88
C PHE A 48 -9.66 26.34 -18.50
N THR A 49 -9.51 27.61 -18.16
CA THR A 49 -9.12 28.04 -16.80
C THR A 49 -10.36 28.49 -16.06
N GLN A 50 -10.68 27.83 -14.96
CA GLN A 50 -11.76 28.25 -14.07
C GLN A 50 -11.34 28.05 -12.61
N SER A 51 -12.06 28.70 -11.70
CA SER A 51 -11.91 28.43 -10.27
C SER A 51 -12.43 27.04 -9.89
N CYS A 52 -11.95 26.50 -8.79
CA CYS A 52 -12.46 25.24 -8.24
C CYS A 52 -13.96 25.24 -8.00
N ASP A 53 -14.52 26.34 -7.51
CA ASP A 53 -15.97 26.49 -7.37
C ASP A 53 -16.68 26.34 -8.71
N GLN A 54 -16.25 27.10 -9.72
CA GLN A 54 -16.88 27.05 -11.04
C GLN A 54 -16.80 25.68 -11.70
N TRP A 55 -15.70 24.95 -11.48
CA TRP A 55 -15.55 23.58 -11.96
C TRP A 55 -16.52 22.63 -11.27
N ILE A 56 -16.74 22.76 -9.96
CA ILE A 56 -17.68 21.92 -9.21
C ILE A 56 -19.12 22.27 -9.56
N ASP A 57 -19.46 23.56 -9.66
CA ASP A 57 -20.78 24.03 -10.09
C ASP A 57 -21.13 23.48 -11.48
N ALA A 58 -20.17 23.52 -12.41
CA ALA A 58 -20.33 22.93 -13.73
C ALA A 58 -20.55 21.41 -13.65
N ALA A 59 -19.84 20.73 -12.76
CA ALA A 59 -19.95 19.28 -12.54
C ALA A 59 -21.28 18.84 -11.89
N GLN A 60 -22.04 19.76 -11.28
CA GLN A 60 -23.38 19.51 -10.76
C GLN A 60 -24.50 19.73 -11.80
N GLY A 61 -24.16 20.26 -12.99
CA GLY A 61 -25.09 20.49 -14.09
C GLY A 61 -25.77 19.23 -14.61
N SER A 62 -26.85 19.40 -15.40
CA SER A 62 -27.57 18.27 -16.00
C SER A 62 -26.65 17.39 -16.86
N GLY A 63 -26.70 16.07 -16.63
CA GLY A 63 -25.88 15.08 -17.32
C GLY A 63 -24.41 15.02 -16.86
N GLN A 64 -24.05 15.70 -15.77
CA GLN A 64 -22.69 15.74 -15.23
C GLN A 64 -22.48 14.80 -14.04
N VAL A 65 -21.22 14.62 -13.64
CA VAL A 65 -20.80 13.62 -12.63
C VAL A 65 -21.43 13.81 -11.26
N PHE A 66 -21.70 15.05 -10.84
CA PHE A 66 -22.34 15.38 -9.56
C PHE A 66 -23.80 15.81 -9.74
N HIS A 67 -24.42 15.50 -10.87
CA HIS A 67 -25.81 15.84 -11.10
C HIS A 67 -26.72 15.22 -10.03
N GLY A 68 -27.53 16.07 -9.38
CA GLY A 68 -28.41 15.64 -8.29
C GLY A 68 -27.70 15.32 -6.97
N THR A 69 -26.39 15.60 -6.87
CA THR A 69 -25.63 15.48 -5.62
C THR A 69 -25.70 16.78 -4.84
N THR A 70 -26.17 16.72 -3.61
CA THR A 70 -26.13 17.83 -2.65
C THR A 70 -24.88 17.70 -1.81
N PHE A 71 -23.94 18.63 -1.96
CA PHE A 71 -22.85 18.80 -1.02
C PHE A 71 -23.36 19.64 0.15
N ASP A 72 -23.30 19.09 1.36
CA ASP A 72 -23.59 19.78 2.61
C ASP A 72 -22.90 19.08 3.79
N SER A 73 -23.10 19.59 5.01
CA SER A 73 -22.53 19.01 6.23
C SER A 73 -22.92 17.56 6.54
N THR A 74 -23.96 17.04 5.87
CA THR A 74 -24.46 15.67 6.00
C THR A 74 -24.05 14.78 4.82
N PHE A 75 -23.29 15.33 3.86
CA PHE A 75 -22.82 14.59 2.69
C PHE A 75 -21.97 13.38 3.09
N ASP A 76 -22.43 12.20 2.69
CA ASP A 76 -21.72 10.93 2.88
C ASP A 76 -21.25 10.40 1.52
N ALA A 77 -19.94 10.55 1.26
CA ALA A 77 -19.31 10.05 0.05
C ALA A 77 -19.35 8.52 -0.08
N SER A 78 -19.44 7.79 1.04
CA SER A 78 -19.44 6.32 1.05
C SER A 78 -20.77 5.74 0.54
N ALA A 79 -21.87 6.49 0.70
CA ALA A 79 -23.19 6.14 0.20
C ALA A 79 -23.39 6.50 -1.29
N GLN A 80 -22.44 7.19 -1.90
CA GLN A 80 -22.53 7.62 -3.30
C GLN A 80 -22.14 6.51 -4.29
N THR A 81 -22.55 6.70 -5.55
CA THR A 81 -22.14 5.81 -6.65
C THR A 81 -20.63 5.89 -6.90
N THR A 82 -20.06 4.84 -7.50
CA THR A 82 -18.64 4.81 -7.91
C THR A 82 -18.28 5.96 -8.84
N THR A 83 -19.20 6.37 -9.72
CA THR A 83 -19.02 7.53 -10.62
C THR A 83 -18.81 8.82 -9.83
N VAL A 84 -19.64 9.07 -8.82
CA VAL A 84 -19.50 10.23 -7.93
C VAL A 84 -18.21 10.12 -7.12
N GLN A 85 -17.90 8.96 -6.54
CA GLN A 85 -16.66 8.76 -5.76
C GLN A 85 -15.39 9.02 -6.60
N ASN A 86 -15.35 8.55 -7.85
CA ASN A 86 -14.25 8.82 -8.77
C ASN A 86 -14.20 10.30 -9.16
N GLY A 87 -15.35 10.94 -9.35
CA GLY A 87 -15.46 12.38 -9.53
C GLY A 87 -14.85 13.13 -8.35
N LEU A 88 -15.25 12.81 -7.12
CA LEU A 88 -14.72 13.44 -5.90
C LEU A 88 -13.19 13.39 -5.86
N LYS A 89 -12.61 12.23 -6.16
CA LYS A 89 -11.16 12.04 -6.21
C LYS A 89 -10.49 12.90 -7.28
N MET A 90 -11.06 12.95 -8.50
CA MET A 90 -10.53 13.76 -9.60
C MET A 90 -10.55 15.27 -9.31
N TYR A 91 -11.63 15.78 -8.69
CA TYR A 91 -11.74 17.22 -8.41
C TYR A 91 -10.93 17.63 -7.17
N ALA A 92 -10.88 16.80 -6.13
CA ALA A 92 -10.24 17.15 -4.87
C ALA A 92 -8.71 17.11 -4.89
N GLY A 93 -8.10 16.12 -5.55
CA GLY A 93 -6.65 15.88 -5.47
C GLY A 93 -6.12 15.04 -6.62
N PRO A 94 -4.83 14.67 -6.60
CA PRO A 94 -4.14 14.11 -7.75
C PRO A 94 -4.47 12.62 -7.98
N TYR A 95 -5.73 12.30 -8.27
CA TYR A 95 -6.13 10.98 -8.73
C TYR A 95 -5.52 10.74 -10.13
N GLY A 96 -4.66 9.73 -10.25
CA GLY A 96 -3.89 9.44 -11.47
C GLY A 96 -2.93 10.56 -11.88
N GLY A 97 -2.54 11.46 -10.96
CA GLY A 97 -1.66 12.59 -11.23
C GLY A 97 -2.26 13.70 -12.12
N ASN A 98 -3.58 13.66 -12.39
CA ASN A 98 -4.28 14.60 -13.29
C ASN A 98 -5.48 15.29 -12.64
N GLY A 99 -5.57 15.28 -11.31
CA GLY A 99 -6.68 15.91 -10.61
C GLY A 99 -6.61 17.43 -10.57
N LEU A 100 -7.71 18.07 -10.19
CA LEU A 100 -7.81 19.53 -10.14
C LEU A 100 -7.18 20.15 -8.88
N ASP A 101 -6.85 19.33 -7.88
CA ASP A 101 -6.26 19.74 -6.61
C ASP A 101 -7.06 20.86 -5.91
N CYS A 102 -8.40 20.74 -5.92
CA CYS A 102 -9.27 21.73 -5.28
C CYS A 102 -9.29 21.62 -3.74
N CYS A 103 -8.76 20.54 -3.19
CA CYS A 103 -8.45 20.40 -1.77
C CYS A 103 -6.94 20.57 -1.58
N SER A 104 -6.53 21.50 -0.73
CA SER A 104 -5.12 21.84 -0.50
C SER A 104 -4.27 20.69 0.06
N ASP A 105 -4.91 19.69 0.66
CA ASP A 105 -4.28 18.45 1.11
C ASP A 105 -4.49 17.26 0.14
N GLY A 106 -5.14 17.50 -1.00
CA GLY A 106 -5.45 16.50 -2.03
C GLY A 106 -6.51 15.47 -1.63
N LYS A 107 -7.18 15.60 -0.47
CA LYS A 107 -8.08 14.57 0.05
C LYS A 107 -9.53 14.91 -0.23
N SER A 108 -10.19 14.07 -1.02
CA SER A 108 -11.62 14.18 -1.26
C SER A 108 -12.45 13.65 -0.08
N ALA A 109 -13.74 13.94 -0.03
CA ALA A 109 -14.66 13.33 0.91
C ALA A 109 -14.74 11.79 0.76
N ALA A 110 -14.34 11.25 -0.40
CA ALA A 110 -14.20 9.81 -0.62
C ALA A 110 -12.80 9.27 -0.25
N PHE A 111 -11.91 10.10 0.31
CA PHE A 111 -10.57 9.68 0.73
C PHE A 111 -10.66 8.58 1.78
N LYS A 112 -9.92 7.51 1.56
CA LYS A 112 -9.72 6.41 2.51
C LYS A 112 -8.26 6.38 2.91
N ASN A 113 -8.03 6.35 4.23
CA ASN A 113 -6.68 6.30 4.76
C ASN A 113 -6.26 4.85 5.00
N TYR A 114 -5.44 4.29 4.11
CA TYR A 114 -5.02 2.89 4.16
C TYR A 114 -3.76 2.67 5.03
N THR A 115 -3.67 3.34 6.18
CA THR A 115 -2.45 3.35 7.00
C THR A 115 -2.00 1.96 7.43
N TYR A 116 -2.94 1.04 7.67
CA TYR A 116 -2.65 -0.33 8.09
C TYR A 116 -2.22 -1.25 6.96
N PHE A 117 -2.04 -0.72 5.74
CA PHE A 117 -1.25 -1.37 4.71
C PHE A 117 0.22 -1.54 5.16
N CYS A 118 0.71 -0.57 5.93
CA CYS A 118 2.08 -0.55 6.45
C CYS A 118 2.19 -1.14 7.85
N GLN A 119 3.37 -1.63 8.18
CA GLN A 119 3.65 -2.14 9.54
C GLN A 119 3.55 -1.01 10.57
N ASP A 120 4.17 0.13 10.26
CA ASP A 120 3.93 1.39 10.98
C ASP A 120 2.89 2.20 10.20
N PRO A 121 1.73 2.53 10.80
CA PRO A 121 0.72 3.38 10.19
C PRO A 121 1.23 4.74 9.69
N ASN A 122 2.32 5.27 10.27
CA ASN A 122 2.91 6.54 9.89
C ASN A 122 3.77 6.45 8.61
N ASP A 123 4.15 5.25 8.20
CA ASP A 123 4.94 5.03 6.99
C ASP A 123 4.07 5.07 5.71
N TRP A 124 2.74 5.07 5.84
CA TRP A 124 1.83 5.08 4.70
C TRP A 124 1.99 6.34 3.85
N MET A 125 2.29 6.14 2.57
CA MET A 125 2.46 7.22 1.59
C MET A 125 1.37 7.16 0.51
N PRO A 126 0.17 7.74 0.73
CA PRO A 126 -0.98 7.59 -0.17
C PRO A 126 -0.72 8.11 -1.58
N ASP A 127 0.03 9.21 -1.70
CA ASP A 127 0.29 9.93 -2.96
C ASP A 127 1.59 9.51 -3.64
N LYS A 128 2.33 8.55 -3.06
CA LYS A 128 3.56 8.05 -3.67
C LYS A 128 3.21 7.40 -5.01
N THR A 129 3.79 7.91 -6.08
CA THR A 129 3.60 7.40 -7.43
C THR A 129 4.69 6.39 -7.81
N TYR A 130 4.29 5.43 -8.64
CA TYR A 130 5.18 4.48 -9.31
C TYR A 130 4.76 4.31 -10.77
N SER A 131 5.75 4.24 -11.65
CA SER A 131 5.59 3.91 -13.06
C SER A 131 6.53 2.77 -13.39
N GLY A 132 6.00 1.62 -13.82
CA GLY A 132 6.83 0.49 -14.19
C GLY A 132 6.02 -0.73 -14.60
N THR A 133 6.70 -1.86 -14.80
CA THR A 133 6.05 -3.10 -15.26
C THR A 133 5.01 -3.64 -14.29
N ALA A 134 5.20 -3.44 -12.98
CA ALA A 134 4.25 -3.84 -11.93
C ALA A 134 2.85 -3.22 -12.09
N THR A 135 2.74 -2.12 -12.84
CA THR A 135 1.49 -1.38 -13.08
C THR A 135 1.08 -1.43 -14.55
N GLY A 136 1.65 -2.36 -15.33
CA GLY A 136 1.44 -2.42 -16.78
C GLY A 136 1.97 -1.19 -17.53
N GLY A 137 2.92 -0.46 -16.93
CA GLY A 137 3.46 0.80 -17.46
C GLY A 137 2.65 2.05 -17.11
N ALA A 138 1.49 1.91 -16.47
CA ALA A 138 0.71 3.05 -16.01
C ALA A 138 1.36 3.71 -14.79
N THR A 139 1.28 5.03 -14.69
CA THR A 139 1.60 5.72 -13.44
C THR A 139 0.42 5.57 -12.50
N MET A 140 0.65 5.09 -11.28
CA MET A 140 -0.39 5.03 -10.25
C MET A 140 0.17 5.38 -8.87
N THR A 141 -0.70 5.92 -8.02
CA THR A 141 -0.45 6.17 -6.61
C THR A 141 -0.61 4.89 -5.78
N CYS A 142 -0.08 4.90 -4.56
CA CYS A 142 -0.30 3.81 -3.60
C CYS A 142 -1.76 3.61 -3.24
N THR A 143 -2.53 4.69 -3.12
CA THR A 143 -3.98 4.63 -2.89
C THR A 143 -4.68 3.90 -4.04
N GLU A 144 -4.36 4.27 -5.29
CA GLU A 144 -4.95 3.61 -6.47
C GLU A 144 -4.58 2.14 -6.54
N PHE A 145 -3.32 1.78 -6.25
CA PHE A 145 -2.90 0.38 -6.22
C PHE A 145 -3.73 -0.46 -5.26
N VAL A 146 -3.95 0.02 -4.04
CA VAL A 146 -4.79 -0.65 -3.03
C VAL A 146 -6.22 -0.79 -3.54
N GLU A 147 -6.77 0.23 -4.20
CA GLU A 147 -8.16 0.24 -4.68
C GLU A 147 -8.38 -0.57 -5.97
N SER A 148 -7.37 -0.71 -6.83
CA SER A 148 -7.51 -1.34 -8.15
C SER A 148 -6.97 -2.76 -8.22
N SER A 149 -6.01 -3.13 -7.36
CA SER A 149 -5.37 -4.45 -7.44
C SER A 149 -6.37 -5.58 -7.17
N SER A 150 -6.46 -6.54 -8.09
CA SER A 150 -7.42 -7.64 -8.03
C SER A 150 -7.29 -8.49 -6.76
N ASP A 151 -6.06 -8.61 -6.23
CA ASP A 151 -5.77 -9.47 -5.09
C ASP A 151 -6.07 -8.80 -3.75
N ILE A 152 -5.99 -7.46 -3.67
CA ILE A 152 -6.04 -6.73 -2.39
C ILE A 152 -7.15 -5.69 -2.28
N LYS A 153 -7.87 -5.35 -3.35
CA LYS A 153 -8.96 -4.35 -3.32
C LYS A 153 -10.12 -4.66 -2.36
N THR A 154 -10.24 -5.91 -1.93
CA THR A 154 -11.26 -6.35 -0.96
C THR A 154 -10.75 -6.36 0.47
N GLN A 155 -9.46 -6.07 0.69
CA GLN A 155 -8.90 -5.94 2.03
C GLN A 155 -9.22 -4.56 2.59
N ASP A 156 -9.61 -4.52 3.86
CA ASP A 156 -9.81 -3.27 4.57
C ASP A 156 -8.52 -2.89 5.32
N PHE A 157 -7.76 -1.96 4.75
CA PHE A 157 -6.57 -1.37 5.39
C PHE A 157 -6.87 -0.04 6.10
N THR A 158 -8.15 0.35 6.20
CA THR A 158 -8.55 1.58 6.93
C THR A 158 -8.66 1.34 8.43
N THR A 159 -8.74 0.08 8.84
CA THR A 159 -8.73 -0.39 10.21
C THR A 159 -7.55 -1.35 10.43
N SER A 160 -7.27 -1.69 11.70
CA SER A 160 -6.16 -2.60 12.03
C SER A 160 -6.24 -3.89 11.21
N TRP A 161 -5.19 -4.18 10.45
CA TRP A 161 -5.15 -5.29 9.51
C TRP A 161 -3.91 -6.18 9.78
N SER A 162 -4.08 -7.50 9.63
CA SER A 162 -2.98 -8.46 9.76
C SER A 162 -2.84 -9.29 8.48
N CYS A 163 -1.59 -9.65 8.20
CA CYS A 163 -1.22 -10.55 7.11
C CYS A 163 -1.42 -12.04 7.44
N ASP A 164 -1.74 -12.36 8.68
CA ASP A 164 -1.93 -13.74 9.13
C ASP A 164 -3.08 -14.43 8.38
N GLY A 165 -2.82 -15.66 7.91
CA GLY A 165 -3.81 -16.47 7.19
C GLY A 165 -4.18 -15.94 5.79
N LYS A 166 -3.52 -14.88 5.30
CA LYS A 166 -3.74 -14.36 3.95
C LYS A 166 -3.05 -15.24 2.90
N SER A 167 -3.60 -15.25 1.68
CA SER A 167 -3.02 -16.01 0.57
C SER A 167 -1.64 -15.48 0.15
N ALA A 168 -0.85 -16.33 -0.52
CA ALA A 168 0.44 -15.93 -1.07
C ALA A 168 0.32 -14.72 -2.02
N ALA A 169 -0.76 -14.63 -2.81
CA ALA A 169 -1.01 -13.50 -3.71
C ALA A 169 -1.21 -12.18 -2.95
N ILE A 170 -2.01 -12.17 -1.87
CA ILE A 170 -2.20 -11.00 -1.02
C ILE A 170 -0.86 -10.61 -0.38
N GLN A 171 -0.17 -11.59 0.22
CA GLN A 171 1.14 -11.40 0.85
C GLN A 171 2.17 -10.76 -0.08
N LEU A 172 2.25 -11.21 -1.33
CA LEU A 172 3.15 -10.67 -2.35
C LEU A 172 2.75 -9.25 -2.77
N ASN A 173 1.45 -8.99 -3.01
CA ASN A 173 0.99 -7.65 -3.39
C ASN A 173 1.24 -6.62 -2.28
N VAL A 174 1.02 -7.00 -1.01
CA VAL A 174 1.17 -6.08 0.12
C VAL A 174 2.65 -5.78 0.40
N GLN A 175 3.51 -6.80 0.48
CA GLN A 175 4.94 -6.60 0.82
C GLN A 175 5.82 -6.25 -0.39
N ASP A 176 5.78 -7.05 -1.46
CA ASP A 176 6.72 -6.88 -2.58
C ASP A 176 6.27 -5.74 -3.48
N GLN A 177 5.04 -5.80 -3.98
CA GLN A 177 4.57 -4.80 -4.92
C GLN A 177 4.35 -3.44 -4.25
N GLY A 178 3.47 -3.35 -3.26
CA GLY A 178 3.14 -2.06 -2.64
C GLY A 178 4.28 -1.50 -1.81
N ALA A 179 4.78 -2.22 -0.80
CA ALA A 179 5.78 -1.64 0.09
C ALA A 179 7.21 -1.60 -0.50
N SER A 180 7.68 -2.67 -1.15
CA SER A 180 9.08 -2.77 -1.58
C SER A 180 9.37 -2.07 -2.91
N ILE A 181 8.55 -2.34 -3.93
CA ILE A 181 8.69 -1.85 -5.30
C ILE A 181 8.09 -0.45 -5.45
N MET A 182 6.82 -0.27 -5.07
CA MET A 182 6.12 1.01 -5.19
C MET A 182 6.50 1.99 -4.07
N GLY A 183 6.97 1.50 -2.92
CA GLY A 183 7.42 2.35 -1.82
C GLY A 183 6.28 2.94 -0.98
N CYS A 184 5.14 2.24 -0.90
CA CYS A 184 3.96 2.73 -0.18
C CYS A 184 4.12 2.81 1.34
N CYS A 185 5.18 2.21 1.88
CA CYS A 185 5.51 2.22 3.31
C CYS A 185 6.84 2.93 3.58
N GLY A 186 6.94 4.15 3.06
CA GLY A 186 8.05 5.04 3.36
C GLY A 186 9.43 4.46 3.06
N SER A 187 10.40 4.88 3.87
CA SER A 187 11.79 4.41 3.75
C SER A 187 12.00 3.01 4.32
N THR A 188 11.13 2.57 5.25
CA THR A 188 11.23 1.25 5.87
C THR A 188 10.88 0.15 4.88
N LYS A 189 9.99 0.43 3.92
CA LYS A 189 9.46 -0.55 2.95
C LYS A 189 8.82 -1.76 3.62
N LYS A 190 8.37 -1.61 4.87
CA LYS A 190 7.75 -2.69 5.64
C LYS A 190 6.24 -2.57 5.62
N SER A 191 5.59 -3.46 4.88
CA SER A 191 4.14 -3.61 4.95
C SER A 191 3.71 -4.37 6.21
N ALA A 192 2.40 -4.44 6.45
CA ALA A 192 1.83 -5.36 7.44
C ALA A 192 2.19 -6.85 7.21
N CYS A 193 2.66 -7.20 6.01
CA CYS A 193 3.16 -8.53 5.65
C CYS A 193 4.68 -8.73 5.80
N SER A 194 5.44 -7.72 6.20
CA SER A 194 6.92 -7.74 6.19
C SER A 194 7.56 -8.91 6.95
N ASN A 195 6.92 -9.40 8.02
CA ASN A 195 7.48 -10.44 8.89
C ASN A 195 7.04 -11.87 8.56
N THR A 196 6.15 -12.10 7.59
CA THR A 196 5.57 -13.44 7.32
C THR A 196 6.57 -14.46 6.80
N ARG A 197 7.83 -14.06 6.58
CA ARG A 197 8.92 -14.90 6.06
C ARG A 197 10.22 -14.70 6.81
N ALA A 198 10.19 -13.94 7.89
CA ALA A 198 11.38 -13.46 8.59
C ALA A 198 12.12 -14.57 9.35
N HIS A 199 11.42 -15.65 9.72
CA HIS A 199 12.01 -16.79 10.43
C HIS A 199 12.87 -17.71 9.54
N VAL A 200 13.14 -17.32 8.29
CA VAL A 200 14.30 -17.83 7.51
C VAL A 200 15.62 -17.39 8.11
N CYS A 201 15.63 -16.26 8.81
CA CYS A 201 16.80 -15.70 9.49
C CYS A 201 16.85 -16.19 10.94
N GLU A 202 18.06 -16.36 11.47
CA GLU A 202 18.26 -16.68 12.89
C GLU A 202 17.63 -15.60 13.78
N ASN A 203 17.85 -14.34 13.43
CA ASN A 203 17.14 -13.21 14.00
C ASN A 203 16.11 -12.68 12.97
N PRO A 204 14.80 -12.89 13.17
CA PRO A 204 13.77 -12.42 12.23
C PRO A 204 13.81 -10.91 11.96
N SER A 205 14.27 -10.10 12.91
CA SER A 205 14.36 -8.64 12.72
C SER A 205 15.41 -8.22 11.68
N THR A 206 16.34 -9.11 11.32
CA THR A 206 17.35 -8.84 10.29
C THR A 206 16.90 -9.25 8.89
N PHE A 207 15.71 -9.81 8.73
CA PHE A 207 15.18 -10.15 7.42
C PHE A 207 15.00 -8.89 6.57
N LEU A 208 15.60 -8.91 5.37
CA LEU A 208 15.55 -7.81 4.41
C LEU A 208 14.64 -8.22 3.25
N PRO A 209 13.29 -8.12 3.40
CA PRO A 209 12.34 -8.65 2.43
C PRO A 209 12.56 -8.09 1.02
N SER A 210 12.95 -6.81 0.92
CA SER A 210 13.18 -6.10 -0.34
C SER A 210 14.59 -6.26 -0.92
N HIS A 211 15.51 -6.95 -0.25
CA HIS A 211 16.87 -7.14 -0.77
C HIS A 211 16.83 -8.00 -2.03
N THR A 212 17.66 -7.66 -3.02
CA THR A 212 17.75 -8.42 -4.26
C THR A 212 18.41 -9.76 -3.99
N PHE A 213 17.70 -10.84 -4.31
CA PHE A 213 18.16 -12.21 -4.21
C PHE A 213 18.31 -12.79 -5.62
N LYS A 214 19.47 -13.38 -5.88
CA LYS A 214 19.75 -14.16 -7.08
C LYS A 214 20.21 -15.55 -6.67
N SER A 215 19.48 -16.56 -7.11
CA SER A 215 19.85 -17.94 -6.82
C SER A 215 21.17 -18.33 -7.49
N ASP A 216 21.90 -19.27 -6.90
CA ASP A 216 23.18 -19.76 -7.43
C ASP A 216 23.04 -20.44 -8.79
N ASP A 217 21.91 -21.09 -9.04
CA ASP A 217 21.59 -21.72 -10.33
C ASP A 217 21.16 -20.71 -11.41
N GLY A 218 20.99 -19.43 -11.05
CA GLY A 218 20.54 -18.37 -11.94
C GLY A 218 19.07 -18.49 -12.37
N MET A 219 18.33 -19.47 -11.86
CA MET A 219 16.93 -19.73 -12.24
C MET A 219 15.94 -18.77 -11.58
N PHE A 220 16.36 -18.06 -10.54
CA PHE A 220 15.54 -17.09 -9.83
C PHE A 220 16.30 -15.77 -9.60
N ASP A 221 15.67 -14.66 -9.98
CA ASP A 221 16.08 -13.29 -9.68
C ASP A 221 14.85 -12.53 -9.16
N GLY A 222 14.93 -11.99 -7.96
CA GLY A 222 13.79 -11.34 -7.31
C GLY A 222 14.12 -10.77 -5.94
N THR A 223 13.09 -10.57 -5.11
CA THR A 223 13.28 -10.12 -3.72
C THR A 223 13.49 -11.32 -2.79
N CYS A 224 14.16 -11.09 -1.65
CA CYS A 224 14.27 -12.09 -0.58
C CYS A 224 12.91 -12.61 -0.12
N TYR A 225 11.89 -11.74 -0.06
CA TYR A 225 10.53 -12.16 0.27
C TYR A 225 9.98 -13.14 -0.77
N THR A 226 10.07 -12.82 -2.06
CA THR A 226 9.63 -13.75 -3.12
C THR A 226 10.44 -15.06 -3.07
N ALA A 227 11.76 -15.00 -2.88
CA ALA A 227 12.63 -16.17 -2.80
C ALA A 227 12.24 -17.14 -1.67
N VAL A 228 11.89 -16.62 -0.48
CA VAL A 228 11.41 -17.44 0.64
C VAL A 228 10.01 -17.99 0.34
N GLY A 229 9.16 -17.21 -0.32
CA GLY A 229 7.82 -17.65 -0.72
C GLY A 229 7.84 -18.81 -1.71
N THR A 230 8.66 -18.73 -2.76
CA THR A 230 8.79 -19.84 -3.72
C THR A 230 9.34 -21.10 -3.03
N THR A 231 10.26 -20.91 -2.08
CA THR A 231 10.88 -22.00 -1.31
C THR A 231 9.87 -22.80 -0.46
N ASN A 232 8.77 -22.19 0.04
CA ASN A 232 7.79 -22.90 0.87
C ASN A 232 6.46 -23.22 0.18
N THR A 233 6.13 -22.60 -0.96
CA THR A 233 4.87 -22.88 -1.68
C THR A 233 5.02 -23.82 -2.88
N ASP A 234 6.21 -23.98 -3.44
CA ASP A 234 6.43 -24.92 -4.54
C ASP A 234 6.36 -26.36 -4.02
N ALA A 235 5.43 -27.17 -4.53
CA ALA A 235 5.27 -28.58 -4.16
C ALA A 235 6.51 -29.44 -4.48
N THR A 236 7.37 -28.95 -5.38
CA THR A 236 8.67 -29.54 -5.70
C THR A 236 9.83 -28.88 -4.93
N GLY A 237 9.54 -27.82 -4.19
CA GLY A 237 10.50 -27.02 -3.44
C GLY A 237 11.01 -27.72 -2.19
N ASP A 238 12.28 -27.49 -1.89
CA ASP A 238 13.01 -28.18 -0.82
C ASP A 238 12.41 -28.00 0.58
N CYS A 239 11.72 -26.88 0.82
CA CYS A 239 11.08 -26.55 2.09
C CYS A 239 9.55 -26.48 2.01
N TYR A 240 8.92 -27.17 1.04
CA TYR A 240 7.47 -27.13 0.84
C TYR A 240 6.67 -27.30 2.14
N GLY A 241 5.65 -26.45 2.33
CA GLY A 241 4.78 -26.46 3.50
C GLY A 241 5.40 -25.87 4.77
N SER A 242 6.62 -25.34 4.72
CA SER A 242 7.21 -24.63 5.87
C SER A 242 6.54 -23.27 6.10
N ASP A 243 6.16 -22.99 7.33
CA ASP A 243 5.64 -21.68 7.73
C ASP A 243 6.77 -20.84 8.36
N PHE A 244 7.28 -19.86 7.60
CA PHE A 244 8.32 -18.93 8.05
C PHE A 244 7.76 -17.64 8.66
N SER A 245 6.45 -17.56 8.86
CA SER A 245 5.79 -16.41 9.51
C SER A 245 5.83 -16.46 11.02
N LYS A 246 6.19 -17.63 11.56
CA LYS A 246 6.27 -17.92 12.99
C LYS A 246 7.61 -18.58 13.30
N THR A 247 7.90 -18.73 14.59
CA THR A 247 9.09 -19.45 15.06
C THR A 247 9.23 -20.77 14.33
N TRP A 248 10.34 -20.91 13.62
CA TRP A 248 10.64 -22.04 12.77
C TRP A 248 11.99 -22.63 13.19
N SER A 249 12.15 -23.95 13.04
CA SER A 249 13.38 -24.65 13.41
C SER A 249 13.92 -25.44 12.23
N CYS A 250 15.25 -25.39 12.07
CA CYS A 250 15.99 -26.16 11.09
C CYS A 250 16.14 -27.65 11.46
N ALA A 251 15.86 -28.00 12.72
CA ALA A 251 15.94 -29.38 13.18
C ALA A 251 14.97 -30.27 12.39
N ALA A 252 15.42 -31.45 11.99
CA ALA A 252 14.66 -32.45 11.22
C ALA A 252 14.23 -32.02 9.80
N LYS A 253 14.83 -30.97 9.23
CA LYS A 253 14.62 -30.58 7.82
C LYS A 253 15.56 -31.35 6.89
N THR A 254 15.14 -31.49 5.63
CA THR A 254 15.94 -32.14 4.58
C THR A 254 17.23 -31.33 4.34
N PRO A 255 18.36 -31.97 4.00
CA PRO A 255 19.59 -31.26 3.67
C PRO A 255 19.41 -30.20 2.57
N SER A 256 18.52 -30.45 1.61
CA SER A 256 18.22 -29.50 0.55
C SER A 256 17.49 -28.26 1.06
N CYS A 257 16.55 -28.41 2.00
CA CYS A 257 15.89 -27.26 2.64
C CYS A 257 16.90 -26.42 3.44
N GLN A 258 17.81 -27.07 4.16
CA GLN A 258 18.84 -26.40 4.93
C GLN A 258 19.78 -25.59 4.03
N LEU A 259 20.24 -26.19 2.92
CA LEU A 259 21.07 -25.52 1.92
C LEU A 259 20.37 -24.32 1.31
N ARG A 260 19.08 -24.43 0.99
CA ARG A 260 18.31 -23.33 0.43
C ARG A 260 18.20 -22.14 1.39
N LEU A 261 17.95 -22.39 2.68
CA LEU A 261 17.86 -21.32 3.68
C LEU A 261 19.24 -20.68 3.95
N LEU A 262 20.31 -21.48 3.93
CA LEU A 262 21.68 -20.97 4.00
C LEU A 262 22.03 -20.10 2.80
N GLU A 263 21.61 -20.48 1.59
CA GLU A 263 21.77 -19.67 0.39
C GLU A 263 21.03 -18.33 0.52
N ILE A 264 19.76 -18.35 0.93
CA ILE A 264 18.93 -17.15 1.17
C ILE A 264 19.65 -16.17 2.11
N ALA A 265 20.12 -16.66 3.26
CA ALA A 265 20.86 -15.81 4.19
C ALA A 265 22.18 -15.30 3.59
N ARG A 266 23.01 -16.19 3.01
CA ARG A 266 24.31 -15.84 2.41
C ARG A 266 24.19 -14.80 1.29
N LYS A 267 23.07 -14.77 0.58
CA LYS A 267 22.76 -13.80 -0.48
C LYS A 267 22.19 -12.47 0.06
N GLY A 268 22.28 -12.23 1.36
CA GLY A 268 21.97 -10.93 1.97
C GLY A 268 20.54 -10.79 2.47
N CYS A 269 19.74 -11.86 2.52
CA CYS A 269 18.37 -11.76 3.01
C CYS A 269 18.26 -11.65 4.54
N CYS A 270 19.35 -11.89 5.29
CA CYS A 270 19.37 -11.94 6.76
C CYS A 270 20.40 -10.99 7.39
N GLY A 271 20.41 -9.72 6.95
CA GLY A 271 21.31 -8.67 7.44
C GLY A 271 22.43 -8.28 6.45
N THR A 272 23.15 -7.20 6.75
CA THR A 272 24.15 -6.58 5.84
C THR A 272 25.61 -6.59 6.34
N SER A 273 25.87 -6.97 7.60
CA SER A 273 27.24 -6.98 8.16
C SER A 273 27.38 -7.94 9.35
N GLY A 274 28.48 -8.70 9.41
CA GLY A 274 28.86 -9.49 10.58
C GLY A 274 28.67 -10.98 10.39
N GLU A 275 27.42 -11.46 10.40
CA GLU A 275 27.07 -12.87 10.16
C GLU A 275 25.62 -12.94 9.64
N PRO A 276 25.40 -13.01 8.31
CA PRO A 276 24.06 -13.27 7.79
C PRO A 276 23.69 -14.72 8.13
N ALA A 277 23.05 -14.91 9.27
CA ALA A 277 22.70 -16.22 9.78
C ALA A 277 21.26 -16.58 9.39
N SER A 278 21.11 -17.70 8.68
CA SER A 278 19.81 -18.32 8.50
C SER A 278 19.38 -19.00 9.80
N ALA A 279 18.11 -19.33 9.93
CA ALA A 279 17.61 -20.19 11.01
C ALA A 279 18.23 -21.61 10.98
N CYS A 280 18.97 -21.95 9.91
CA CYS A 280 19.74 -23.17 9.75
C CYS A 280 21.24 -23.02 10.05
N HIS A 281 21.68 -21.86 10.55
CA HIS A 281 23.05 -21.65 10.97
C HIS A 281 23.47 -22.72 11.99
N GLY A 282 24.64 -23.35 11.80
CA GLY A 282 25.14 -24.42 12.67
C GLY A 282 24.51 -25.81 12.49
N HIS A 283 23.45 -25.97 11.68
CA HIS A 283 22.80 -27.26 11.44
C HIS A 283 23.36 -28.05 10.24
N TYR A 284 24.27 -27.45 9.47
CA TYR A 284 24.92 -28.09 8.33
C TYR A 284 26.35 -28.53 8.70
N SER A 285 26.56 -29.83 8.82
CA SER A 285 27.88 -30.47 8.99
C SER A 285 28.42 -31.10 7.70
N GLY A 286 27.82 -30.77 6.55
CA GLY A 286 28.32 -31.17 5.24
C GLY A 286 29.57 -30.36 4.87
N ALA A 287 30.58 -31.06 4.36
CA ALA A 287 31.94 -30.57 4.11
C ALA A 287 32.00 -29.13 3.55
N ALA A 288 32.90 -28.35 4.14
CA ALA A 288 33.27 -27.01 3.73
C ALA A 288 33.33 -26.84 2.20
N SER A 289 32.32 -26.19 1.62
CA SER A 289 32.52 -25.44 0.39
C SER A 289 33.39 -24.23 0.76
N SER A 290 34.66 -24.37 0.44
CA SER A 290 35.76 -23.49 0.82
C SER A 290 35.72 -22.19 -0.01
N GLN A 291 34.73 -21.32 0.23
CA GLN A 291 34.70 -19.99 -0.39
C GLN A 291 34.55 -18.81 0.58
N HIS A 292 34.39 -19.01 1.90
CA HIS A 292 34.32 -17.90 2.86
C HIS A 292 35.20 -17.98 4.11
N VAL A 293 36.19 -18.88 4.19
CA VAL A 293 37.18 -18.88 5.30
C VAL A 293 38.52 -18.25 4.89
N GLY A 294 38.57 -17.57 3.73
CA GLY A 294 39.80 -17.01 3.17
C GLY A 294 40.12 -15.56 3.53
N VAL A 295 39.77 -15.03 4.72
CA VAL A 295 40.23 -13.66 5.11
C VAL A 295 40.62 -13.52 6.60
N ILE A 296 40.36 -14.46 7.49
CA ILE A 296 40.66 -14.27 8.93
C ILE A 296 41.57 -15.38 9.47
N ALA A 297 42.83 -15.40 9.03
CA ALA A 297 43.91 -16.10 9.76
C ALA A 297 45.30 -15.79 9.17
N LEU A 298 45.82 -14.56 9.29
CA LEU A 298 47.27 -14.31 9.15
C LEU A 298 47.71 -12.93 9.66
N VAL A 299 47.44 -12.61 10.93
CA VAL A 299 48.17 -11.53 11.64
C VAL A 299 48.35 -11.90 13.11
N ALA A 300 49.24 -12.85 13.41
CA ALA A 300 49.89 -12.99 14.73
C ALA A 300 50.88 -14.18 14.75
N ALA A 301 51.96 -14.14 13.95
CA ALA A 301 53.09 -15.06 14.17
C ALA A 301 54.38 -14.66 13.43
N VAL A 302 54.86 -13.41 13.55
CA VAL A 302 56.29 -13.10 13.31
C VAL A 302 56.72 -11.97 14.24
N ALA A 303 57.07 -12.31 15.49
CA ALA A 303 57.80 -11.40 16.37
C ALA A 303 58.58 -12.17 17.46
N VAL A 304 59.12 -13.35 17.16
CA VAL A 304 60.22 -13.94 17.94
C VAL A 304 61.02 -14.81 16.98
N PHE A 305 62.11 -14.27 16.45
CA PHE A 305 63.36 -14.96 16.09
C PHE A 305 64.15 -14.04 15.16
N LEU A 306 65.07 -13.28 15.76
CA LEU A 306 66.34 -12.74 15.27
C LEU A 306 66.83 -11.93 16.50
N ALA A 307 67.69 -12.49 17.36
CA ALA A 307 69.14 -12.56 17.16
C ALA A 307 69.73 -11.19 16.79
#